data_AF-A0A3M1YI63-F1
#
_entry.id   AF-A0A3M1YI63-F1
#
_cell.length_a   1.000
_cell.length_b   1.000
_cell.length_c   1.000
_cell.angle_alpha   90.00
_cell.angle_beta   90.00
_cell.angle_gamma   90.00
#
_symmetry.space_group_name_H-M   'P 1'
#
loop_
_entity.id
_entity.type
_entity.pdbx_description
1 polymer ?
#
loop_
_entity_poly.entity_id
_entity_poly.type
_entity_poly.pdbx_seq_one_letter_code
_entity_poly.pdbx_strand_id
1 'polypeptide(L)'
;PIPLKDFIEAYRENDRKAIRQITLAIEKGLRARVIHVEDPADDTFVNQLLDLHRNAQKIPRFPLVERQNDALFKSEWALTEWVNQLPEPRKNTLKKQVADYFRDLKTHRVADFGVARPDRVSLANALFLVLGFLPFLAGFVFHFLPLWGAVKIADKTVRKIEFHASVRIGAGVALGLVYYLLWLAVLLFAGGISWALGLLAAPFVGMFAVIWYDLWREFRAALAFNRLPENTRVALQNARQSILNACSKNRQGIPV
;
A
#
# COMPACT_ATOMS: atom_id res chain seq x y z
N PRO A 1 -21.32 14.01 -7.48
CA PRO A 1 -21.00 15.00 -8.52
C PRO A 1 -21.39 16.40 -8.01
N ILE A 2 -20.60 17.43 -8.31
CA ILE A 2 -20.89 18.82 -7.91
C ILE A 2 -21.49 19.53 -9.13
N PRO A 3 -22.80 19.84 -9.17
CA PRO A 3 -23.43 20.42 -10.35
C PRO A 3 -23.04 21.90 -10.49
N LEU A 4 -22.44 22.27 -11.63
CA LEU A 4 -21.97 23.64 -11.87
C LEU A 4 -23.09 24.68 -11.94
N LYS A 5 -24.33 24.24 -12.24
CA LYS A 5 -25.51 25.11 -12.31
C LYS A 5 -25.75 25.89 -11.00
N ASP A 6 -25.39 25.30 -9.86
CA ASP A 6 -25.62 25.86 -8.54
C ASP A 6 -24.73 27.10 -8.27
N PHE A 7 -23.72 27.36 -9.12
CA PHE A 7 -22.76 28.46 -8.96
C PHE A 7 -22.87 29.54 -10.05
N ILE A 8 -23.81 29.41 -11.00
CA ILE A 8 -23.96 30.32 -12.14
C ILE A 8 -24.32 31.74 -11.68
N GLU A 9 -25.21 31.87 -10.70
CA GLU A 9 -25.60 33.17 -10.15
C GLU A 9 -24.43 33.88 -9.48
N ALA A 10 -23.68 33.15 -8.63
CA ALA A 10 -22.47 33.67 -7.99
C ALA A 10 -21.41 34.06 -9.03
N TYR A 11 -21.32 33.34 -10.16
CA TYR A 11 -20.35 33.62 -11.22
C TYR A 11 -20.70 34.89 -11.99
N ARG A 12 -21.98 35.11 -12.25
CA ARG A 12 -22.48 36.35 -12.89
C ARG A 12 -22.27 37.58 -12.00
N GLU A 13 -22.38 37.41 -10.69
CA GLU A 13 -22.11 38.47 -9.72
C GLU A 13 -20.60 38.74 -9.58
N ASN A 14 -19.80 37.68 -9.40
CA ASN A 14 -18.36 37.76 -9.20
C ASN A 14 -17.68 36.42 -9.49
N ASP A 15 -16.87 36.36 -10.55
CA ASP A 15 -16.15 35.17 -10.99
C ASP A 15 -15.30 34.53 -9.88
N ARG A 16 -14.54 35.33 -9.11
CA ARG A 16 -13.69 34.86 -8.02
C ARG A 16 -14.50 34.24 -6.88
N LYS A 17 -15.67 34.81 -6.56
CA LYS A 17 -16.59 34.29 -5.54
C LYS A 17 -17.08 32.89 -5.94
N ALA A 18 -17.51 32.72 -7.18
CA ALA A 18 -17.95 31.42 -7.70
C ALA A 18 -16.82 30.39 -7.73
N ILE A 19 -15.62 30.76 -8.21
CA ILE A 19 -14.46 29.87 -8.20
C ILE A 19 -14.18 29.39 -6.77
N ARG A 20 -14.13 30.31 -5.80
CA ARG A 20 -13.91 29.96 -4.38
C ARG A 20 -14.99 29.02 -3.85
N GLN A 21 -16.26 29.27 -4.16
CA GLN A 21 -17.36 28.40 -3.73
C GLN A 21 -17.26 26.99 -4.32
N ILE A 22 -16.93 26.89 -5.61
CA ILE A 22 -16.70 25.61 -6.28
C ILE A 22 -15.50 24.88 -5.64
N THR A 23 -14.39 25.59 -5.39
CA THR A 23 -13.21 25.02 -4.74
C THR A 23 -13.55 24.48 -3.35
N LEU A 24 -14.28 25.24 -2.53
CA LEU A 24 -14.71 24.79 -1.20
C LEU A 24 -15.66 23.58 -1.26
N ALA A 25 -16.55 23.53 -2.25
CA ALA A 25 -17.43 22.39 -2.46
C ALA A 25 -16.63 21.13 -2.87
N ILE A 26 -15.62 21.29 -3.73
CA ILE A 26 -14.70 20.21 -4.13
C ILE A 26 -13.90 19.73 -2.91
N GLU A 27 -13.31 20.65 -2.16
CA GLU A 27 -12.55 20.35 -0.94
C GLU A 27 -13.38 19.56 0.06
N LYS A 28 -14.58 20.04 0.39
CA LYS A 28 -15.52 19.34 1.28
C LYS A 28 -15.88 17.94 0.75
N GLY A 29 -16.12 17.81 -0.55
CA GLY A 29 -16.44 16.54 -1.18
C GLY A 29 -15.27 15.55 -1.17
N LEU A 30 -14.05 16.04 -1.34
CA LEU A 30 -12.82 15.25 -1.30
C LEU A 30 -12.46 14.82 0.12
N ARG A 31 -12.55 15.71 1.12
CA ARG A 31 -12.21 15.42 2.52
C ARG A 31 -12.97 14.21 3.06
N ALA A 32 -14.23 14.05 2.65
CA ALA A 32 -15.07 12.90 3.00
C ALA A 32 -14.70 11.58 2.27
N ARG A 33 -13.74 11.61 1.34
CA ARG A 33 -13.38 10.48 0.45
C ARG A 33 -11.89 10.18 0.42
N VAL A 34 -11.10 10.87 1.24
CA VAL A 34 -9.67 10.66 1.36
C VAL A 34 -9.30 10.51 2.83
N ILE A 35 -8.21 9.80 3.09
CA ILE A 35 -7.60 9.79 4.41
C ILE A 35 -6.87 11.12 4.56
N HIS A 36 -7.37 11.98 5.45
CA HIS A 36 -6.85 13.33 5.64
C HIS A 36 -6.30 13.52 7.05
N VAL A 37 -4.98 13.71 7.13
CA VAL A 37 -4.32 14.17 8.37
C VAL A 37 -4.47 15.68 8.45
N GLU A 38 -5.06 16.18 9.54
CA GLU A 38 -5.37 17.61 9.68
C GLU A 38 -4.12 18.45 9.99
N ASP A 39 -3.23 17.97 10.85
CA ASP A 39 -1.94 18.58 11.15
C ASP A 39 -0.81 17.82 10.44
N PRO A 40 -0.08 18.43 9.49
CA PRO A 40 1.07 17.80 8.83
C PRO A 40 2.15 17.30 9.79
N ALA A 41 2.28 17.89 10.99
CA ALA A 41 3.21 17.41 12.01
C ALA A 41 2.88 16.02 12.56
N ASP A 42 1.66 15.54 12.32
CA ASP A 42 1.18 14.21 12.70
C ASP A 42 1.31 13.16 11.58
N ASP A 43 1.76 13.53 10.37
CA ASP A 43 1.84 12.63 9.21
C ASP A 43 2.60 11.33 9.50
N THR A 44 3.78 11.43 10.13
CA THR A 44 4.59 10.24 10.44
C THR A 44 3.88 9.32 11.43
N PHE A 45 3.26 9.92 12.46
CA PHE A 45 2.55 9.21 13.51
C PHE A 45 1.29 8.52 12.98
N VAL A 46 0.48 9.22 12.16
CA VAL A 46 -0.73 8.65 11.56
C VAL A 46 -0.37 7.55 10.58
N ASN A 47 0.65 7.73 9.74
CA ASN A 47 1.08 6.67 8.82
C ASN A 47 1.55 5.41 9.57
N GLN A 48 2.27 5.56 10.69
CA GLN A 48 2.65 4.45 11.55
C GLN A 48 1.43 3.73 12.15
N LEU A 49 0.42 4.46 12.60
CA LEU A 49 -0.84 3.87 13.08
C LEU A 49 -1.60 3.13 11.96
N LEU A 50 -1.63 3.71 10.75
CA LEU A 50 -2.23 3.06 9.58
C LEU A 50 -1.50 1.77 9.22
N ASP A 51 -0.16 1.75 9.29
CA ASP A 51 0.64 0.54 9.07
C ASP A 51 0.31 -0.55 10.11
N LEU A 52 0.24 -0.19 11.39
CA LEU A 52 -0.18 -1.12 12.45
C LEU A 52 -1.57 -1.70 12.18
N HIS A 53 -2.50 -0.84 11.76
CA HIS A 53 -3.88 -1.20 11.46
C HIS A 53 -3.95 -2.15 10.25
N ARG A 54 -3.27 -1.84 9.15
CA ARG A 54 -3.18 -2.69 7.95
C ARG A 54 -2.59 -4.07 8.26
N ASN A 55 -1.48 -4.11 9.00
CA ASN A 55 -0.80 -5.36 9.34
C ASN A 55 -1.60 -6.25 10.30
N ALA A 56 -2.53 -5.67 11.08
CA ALA A 56 -3.46 -6.43 11.91
C ALA A 56 -4.53 -7.16 11.08
N GLN A 57 -4.80 -6.72 9.85
CA GLN A 57 -5.85 -7.29 9.01
C GLN A 57 -5.39 -8.53 8.24
N LYS A 58 -6.33 -9.45 7.99
CA LYS A 58 -6.16 -10.60 7.10
C LYS A 58 -6.71 -10.25 5.71
N ILE A 59 -5.98 -9.45 4.96
CA ILE A 59 -6.37 -9.08 3.59
C ILE A 59 -6.13 -10.31 2.69
N PRO A 60 -7.18 -10.85 2.02
CA PRO A 60 -7.00 -11.96 1.10
C PRO A 60 -6.25 -11.49 -0.15
N ARG A 61 -5.45 -12.39 -0.76
CA ARG A 61 -4.73 -12.08 -2.01
C ARG A 61 -5.62 -12.11 -3.25
N PHE A 62 -6.78 -12.74 -3.13
CA PHE A 62 -7.77 -12.86 -4.19
C PHE A 62 -9.15 -12.40 -3.68
N PRO A 63 -9.97 -11.73 -4.51
CA PRO A 63 -9.68 -11.32 -5.89
C PRO A 63 -8.58 -10.26 -5.97
N LEU A 64 -7.87 -10.19 -7.10
CA LEU A 64 -6.80 -9.20 -7.32
C LEU A 64 -7.32 -7.76 -7.36
N VAL A 65 -8.59 -7.60 -7.75
CA VAL A 65 -9.28 -6.33 -7.79
C VAL A 65 -10.53 -6.47 -6.93
N GLU A 66 -10.51 -5.79 -5.80
CA GLU A 66 -11.67 -5.65 -4.92
C GLU A 66 -12.36 -4.32 -5.24
N ARG A 67 -13.63 -4.37 -5.65
CA ARG A 67 -14.40 -3.20 -6.07
C ARG A 67 -15.55 -2.85 -5.13
N GLN A 68 -15.95 -3.79 -4.28
CA GLN A 68 -17.17 -3.67 -3.48
C GLN A 68 -16.83 -3.46 -2.00
N ASN A 69 -15.72 -4.04 -1.53
CA ASN A 69 -15.33 -3.93 -0.14
C ASN A 69 -14.51 -2.66 0.12
N ASP A 70 -15.16 -1.65 0.72
CA ASP A 70 -14.53 -0.42 1.18
C ASP A 70 -14.18 -0.44 2.69
N ALA A 71 -14.26 -1.62 3.35
CA ALA A 71 -14.07 -1.73 4.79
C ALA A 71 -12.68 -1.26 5.25
N LEU A 72 -11.62 -1.58 4.49
CA LEU A 72 -10.27 -1.10 4.82
C LEU A 72 -10.23 0.43 4.79
N PHE A 73 -10.71 1.04 3.70
CA PHE A 73 -10.79 2.49 3.58
C PHE A 73 -11.59 3.13 4.71
N LYS A 74 -12.81 2.64 4.99
CA LYS A 74 -13.66 3.14 6.08
C LYS A 74 -12.96 3.04 7.43
N SER A 75 -12.28 1.92 7.69
CA SER A 75 -11.58 1.69 8.96
C SER A 75 -10.34 2.57 9.13
N GLU A 76 -9.63 2.89 8.05
CA GLU A 76 -8.50 3.83 8.04
C GLU A 76 -8.98 5.27 8.16
N TRP A 77 -10.05 5.62 7.45
CA TRP A 77 -10.69 6.93 7.56
C TRP A 77 -11.16 7.19 9.00
N ALA A 78 -11.88 6.25 9.61
CA ALA A 78 -12.34 6.36 11.00
C ALA A 78 -11.17 6.44 12.00
N LEU A 79 -10.04 5.76 11.73
CA LEU A 79 -8.84 5.87 12.55
C LEU A 79 -8.25 7.28 12.47
N THR A 80 -8.12 7.83 11.26
CA THR A 80 -7.55 9.17 11.07
C THR A 80 -8.44 10.26 11.62
N GLU A 81 -9.76 10.20 11.41
CA GLU A 81 -10.72 11.13 12.02
C GLU A 81 -10.66 11.10 13.55
N TRP A 82 -10.55 9.90 14.14
CA TRP A 82 -10.35 9.76 15.58
C TRP A 82 -9.07 10.44 16.06
N VAL A 83 -7.95 10.30 15.32
CA VAL A 83 -6.68 10.94 15.68
C VAL A 83 -6.78 12.46 15.57
N ASN A 84 -7.42 12.99 14.51
CA ASN A 84 -7.60 14.43 14.31
C ASN A 84 -8.36 15.06 15.50
N GLN A 85 -9.33 14.33 16.08
CA GLN A 85 -10.14 14.80 17.20
C GLN A 85 -9.51 14.54 18.59
N LEU A 86 -8.34 13.92 18.65
CA LEU A 86 -7.72 13.51 19.91
C LEU A 86 -7.12 14.73 20.65
N PRO A 87 -7.42 14.95 21.94
CA PRO A 87 -6.84 16.05 22.70
C PRO A 87 -5.32 15.98 22.74
N GLU A 88 -4.65 17.13 22.58
CA GLU A 88 -3.19 17.23 22.48
C GLU A 88 -2.40 16.45 23.56
N PRO A 89 -2.76 16.47 24.86
CA PRO A 89 -2.05 15.68 25.87
C PRO A 89 -2.12 14.16 25.63
N ARG A 90 -3.28 13.66 25.15
CA ARG A 90 -3.47 12.24 24.83
C ARG A 90 -2.78 11.89 23.52
N LYS A 91 -2.88 12.76 22.52
CA LYS A 91 -2.23 12.60 21.22
C LYS A 91 -0.72 12.49 21.39
N ASN A 92 -0.11 13.40 22.17
CA ASN A 92 1.33 13.38 22.43
C ASN A 92 1.79 12.12 23.18
N THR A 93 1.01 11.63 24.14
CA THR A 93 1.28 10.35 24.81
C THR A 93 1.29 9.19 23.82
N LEU A 94 0.26 9.08 22.97
CA LEU A 94 0.16 8.01 21.98
C LEU A 94 1.24 8.13 20.90
N LYS A 95 1.55 9.34 20.43
CA LYS A 95 2.62 9.65 19.49
C LYS A 95 3.97 9.16 20.01
N LYS A 96 4.26 9.41 21.29
CA LYS A 96 5.46 8.90 21.96
C LYS A 96 5.48 7.37 22.01
N GLN A 97 4.39 6.72 22.42
CA GLN A 97 4.31 5.25 22.47
C GLN A 97 4.54 4.60 21.10
N VAL A 98 3.94 5.15 20.04
CA VAL A 98 4.14 4.68 18.67
C VAL A 98 5.58 4.90 18.23
N ALA A 99 6.14 6.08 18.45
CA ALA A 99 7.53 6.38 18.10
C ALA A 99 8.52 5.44 18.81
N ASP A 100 8.30 5.18 20.11
CA ASP A 100 9.11 4.26 20.91
C ASP A 100 9.02 2.84 20.34
N TYR A 101 7.82 2.35 20.04
CA TYR A 101 7.62 1.03 19.43
C TYR A 101 8.33 0.88 18.08
N PHE A 102 8.18 1.85 17.17
CA PHE A 102 8.84 1.78 15.86
C PHE A 102 10.37 1.94 15.96
N ARG A 103 10.87 2.65 16.98
CA ARG A 103 12.31 2.67 17.28
C ARG A 103 12.79 1.29 17.74
N ASP A 104 12.05 0.61 18.59
CA ASP A 104 12.41 -0.73 19.07
C ASP A 104 12.39 -1.76 17.94
N LEU A 105 11.40 -1.69 17.04
CA LEU A 105 11.37 -2.49 15.81
C LEU A 105 12.64 -2.29 14.98
N LYS A 106 13.06 -1.04 14.79
CA LYS A 106 14.28 -0.70 14.04
C LYS A 106 15.54 -1.23 14.72
N THR A 107 15.63 -1.10 16.05
CA THR A 107 16.76 -1.63 16.86
C THR A 107 16.90 -3.14 16.66
N HIS A 108 15.78 -3.86 16.67
CA HIS A 108 15.76 -5.30 16.47
C HIS A 108 15.73 -5.74 14.99
N ARG A 109 15.75 -4.79 14.04
CA ARG A 109 15.70 -5.02 12.59
C ARG A 109 14.50 -5.90 12.16
N VAL A 110 13.37 -5.69 12.81
CA VAL A 110 12.10 -6.36 12.51
C VAL A 110 11.07 -5.36 12.01
N ALA A 111 10.13 -5.83 11.20
CA ALA A 111 8.99 -5.04 10.75
C ALA A 111 7.76 -5.35 11.62
N ASP A 112 6.86 -4.38 11.79
CA ASP A 112 5.58 -4.59 12.52
C ASP A 112 4.81 -5.80 11.96
N PHE A 113 4.79 -5.98 10.64
CA PHE A 113 4.15 -7.13 10.01
C PHE A 113 4.59 -8.47 10.63
N GLY A 114 5.88 -8.63 10.96
CA GLY A 114 6.38 -9.84 11.61
C GLY A 114 5.86 -10.04 13.03
N VAL A 115 5.67 -8.94 13.78
CA VAL A 115 5.07 -8.95 15.12
C VAL A 115 3.58 -9.25 15.05
N ALA A 116 2.90 -8.68 14.05
CA ALA A 116 1.47 -8.85 13.82
C ALA A 116 1.12 -10.26 13.33
N ARG A 117 1.98 -10.82 12.47
CA ARG A 117 1.74 -12.06 11.72
C ARG A 117 2.89 -13.07 11.84
N PRO A 118 3.27 -13.48 13.08
CA PRO A 118 4.31 -14.49 13.28
C PRO A 118 3.93 -15.85 12.66
N ASP A 119 2.63 -16.07 12.43
CA ASP A 119 2.02 -17.24 11.78
C ASP A 119 2.42 -17.41 10.31
N ARG A 120 2.98 -16.37 9.66
CA ARG A 120 3.41 -16.47 8.26
C ARG A 120 4.58 -17.42 8.06
N VAL A 121 5.34 -17.74 9.11
CA VAL A 121 6.28 -18.86 9.09
C VAL A 121 5.50 -20.15 9.26
N SER A 122 5.20 -20.81 8.15
CA SER A 122 4.52 -22.11 8.14
C SER A 122 5.15 -23.04 7.10
N LEU A 123 5.00 -24.35 7.30
CA LEU A 123 5.49 -25.36 6.35
C LEU A 123 4.87 -25.18 4.97
N ALA A 124 3.57 -24.87 4.89
CA ALA A 124 2.87 -24.62 3.63
C ALA A 124 3.47 -23.42 2.87
N ASN A 125 3.75 -22.30 3.56
CA ASN A 125 4.38 -21.14 2.94
C ASN A 125 5.82 -21.44 2.52
N ALA A 126 6.57 -22.19 3.33
CA ALA A 126 7.94 -22.60 2.99
C ALA A 126 7.96 -23.48 1.73
N LEU A 127 7.08 -24.48 1.65
CA LEU A 127 6.94 -25.34 0.46
C LEU A 127 6.53 -24.55 -0.77
N PHE A 128 5.56 -23.64 -0.65
CA PHE A 128 5.18 -22.75 -1.77
C PHE A 128 6.35 -21.90 -2.25
N LEU A 129 7.15 -21.35 -1.33
CA LEU A 129 8.32 -20.54 -1.69
C LEU A 129 9.39 -21.37 -2.42
N VAL A 130 9.68 -22.58 -1.94
CA VAL A 130 10.68 -23.46 -2.54
C VAL A 130 10.21 -23.95 -3.92
N LEU A 131 9.01 -24.52 -4.01
CA LEU A 131 8.46 -25.07 -5.27
C LEU A 131 8.15 -23.97 -6.29
N GLY A 132 7.76 -22.79 -5.82
CA GLY A 132 7.46 -21.63 -6.65
C GLY A 132 8.69 -20.84 -7.13
N PHE A 133 9.90 -21.18 -6.68
CA PHE A 133 11.07 -20.36 -6.97
C PHE A 133 11.41 -20.28 -8.47
N LEU A 134 11.33 -21.40 -9.20
CA LEU A 134 11.66 -21.41 -10.64
C LEU A 134 10.65 -20.60 -11.47
N PRO A 135 9.32 -20.77 -11.31
CA PRO A 135 8.35 -19.89 -11.97
C PRO A 135 8.50 -18.41 -11.58
N PHE A 136 8.79 -18.12 -10.30
CA PHE A 136 9.09 -16.77 -9.85
C PHE A 136 10.28 -16.19 -10.62
N LEU A 137 11.38 -16.94 -10.71
CA LEU A 137 12.60 -16.46 -11.35
C LEU A 137 12.36 -16.19 -12.84
N ALA A 138 11.63 -17.07 -13.53
CA ALA A 138 11.25 -16.86 -14.92
C ALA A 138 10.42 -15.57 -15.09
N GLY A 139 9.41 -15.36 -14.25
CA GLY A 139 8.57 -14.17 -14.29
C GLY A 139 9.34 -12.90 -13.96
N PHE A 140 10.18 -12.95 -12.92
CA PHE A 140 11.03 -11.84 -12.49
C PHE A 140 12.00 -11.44 -13.60
N VAL A 141 12.76 -12.38 -14.15
CA VAL A 141 13.76 -12.12 -15.20
C VAL A 141 13.07 -11.59 -16.46
N PHE A 142 11.98 -12.22 -16.90
CA PHE A 142 11.28 -11.79 -18.11
C PHE A 142 10.74 -10.36 -18.00
N HIS A 143 10.17 -9.98 -16.85
CA HIS A 143 9.61 -8.64 -16.64
C HIS A 143 10.61 -7.62 -16.09
N PHE A 144 11.83 -8.03 -15.76
CA PHE A 144 12.82 -7.15 -15.13
C PHE A 144 13.11 -5.92 -15.96
N LEU A 145 13.42 -6.09 -17.26
CA LEU A 145 13.83 -5.00 -18.13
C LEU A 145 12.78 -3.89 -18.28
N PRO A 146 11.52 -4.16 -18.66
CA PRO A 146 10.52 -3.10 -18.79
C PRO A 146 10.20 -2.43 -17.44
N LEU A 147 10.14 -3.19 -16.35
CA LEU A 147 9.88 -2.62 -15.02
C LEU A 147 11.04 -1.76 -14.51
N TRP A 148 12.28 -2.22 -14.68
CA TRP A 148 13.48 -1.45 -14.33
C TRP A 148 13.57 -0.16 -15.15
N GLY A 149 13.32 -0.24 -16.45
CA GLY A 149 13.29 0.93 -17.32
C GLY A 149 12.23 1.95 -16.89
N ALA A 150 11.04 1.49 -16.49
CA ALA A 150 9.98 2.35 -15.99
C ALA A 150 10.36 3.09 -14.69
N VAL A 151 11.01 2.40 -13.76
CA VAL A 151 11.55 3.01 -12.54
C VAL A 151 12.59 4.07 -12.88
N LYS A 152 13.53 3.77 -13.78
CA LYS A 152 14.57 4.72 -14.21
C LYS A 152 13.98 5.97 -14.88
N ILE A 153 12.97 5.80 -15.73
CA ILE A 153 12.28 6.93 -16.36
C ILE A 153 11.61 7.79 -15.29
N ALA A 154 10.85 7.19 -14.38
CA ALA A 154 10.15 7.94 -13.34
C ALA A 154 11.14 8.67 -12.40
N ASP A 155 12.19 8.00 -11.92
CA ASP A 155 13.20 8.61 -11.06
C ASP A 155 13.92 9.79 -11.74
N LYS A 156 14.10 9.74 -13.06
CA LYS A 156 14.77 10.80 -13.83
C LYS A 156 13.85 11.97 -14.19
N THR A 157 12.58 11.70 -14.46
CA THR A 157 11.64 12.69 -15.03
C THR A 157 10.75 13.33 -13.99
N VAL A 158 10.46 12.63 -12.89
CA VAL A 158 9.49 13.08 -11.90
C VAL A 158 10.18 13.80 -10.74
N ARG A 159 9.85 15.08 -10.55
CA ARG A 159 10.32 15.88 -9.40
C ARG A 159 9.43 15.78 -8.17
N LYS A 160 8.13 15.52 -8.38
CA LYS A 160 7.08 15.52 -7.36
C LYS A 160 6.65 14.09 -7.05
N ILE A 161 6.72 13.69 -5.79
CA ILE A 161 6.51 12.30 -5.37
C ILE A 161 5.11 11.77 -5.74
N GLU A 162 4.12 12.66 -5.81
CA GLU A 162 2.73 12.37 -6.14
C GLU A 162 2.56 11.84 -7.58
N PHE A 163 3.44 12.25 -8.50
CA PHE A 163 3.40 11.76 -9.89
C PHE A 163 4.24 10.52 -10.12
N HIS A 164 5.02 10.09 -9.13
CA HIS A 164 6.02 9.04 -9.29
C HIS A 164 5.36 7.71 -9.65
N ALA A 165 4.32 7.34 -8.90
CA ALA A 165 3.56 6.11 -9.14
C ALA A 165 2.89 6.10 -10.52
N SER A 166 2.20 7.18 -10.90
CA SER A 166 1.50 7.27 -12.19
C SER A 166 2.46 7.19 -13.38
N VAL A 167 3.60 7.87 -13.30
CA VAL A 167 4.63 7.83 -14.36
C VAL A 167 5.29 6.46 -14.43
N ARG A 168 5.61 5.82 -13.29
CA ARG A 168 6.11 4.43 -13.27
C ARG A 168 5.15 3.48 -13.98
N ILE A 169 3.84 3.56 -13.67
CA ILE A 169 2.84 2.70 -14.31
C ILE A 169 2.76 3.00 -15.81
N GLY A 170 2.63 4.27 -16.19
CA GLY A 170 2.53 4.66 -17.60
C GLY A 170 3.75 4.23 -18.43
N ALA A 171 4.96 4.49 -17.92
CA ALA A 171 6.20 4.07 -18.56
C ALA A 171 6.33 2.54 -18.60
N GLY A 172 5.90 1.85 -17.54
CA GLY A 172 5.89 0.38 -17.47
C GLY A 172 4.97 -0.25 -18.50
N VAL A 173 3.78 0.30 -18.71
CA VAL A 173 2.86 -0.14 -19.77
C VAL A 173 3.47 0.12 -21.14
N ALA A 174 4.01 1.32 -21.40
CA ALA A 174 4.59 1.65 -22.70
C ALA A 174 5.80 0.76 -23.05
N LEU A 175 6.76 0.63 -22.12
CA LEU A 175 7.93 -0.23 -22.29
C LEU A 175 7.53 -1.71 -22.39
N GLY A 176 6.55 -2.14 -21.58
CA GLY A 176 6.00 -3.49 -21.62
C GLY A 176 5.41 -3.82 -22.98
N LEU A 177 4.60 -2.93 -23.57
CA LEU A 177 4.01 -3.13 -24.90
C LEU A 177 5.09 -3.31 -25.97
N VAL A 178 6.08 -2.42 -26.02
CA VAL A 178 7.20 -2.54 -26.97
C VAL A 178 7.96 -3.85 -26.75
N TYR A 179 8.26 -4.18 -25.50
CA TYR A 179 8.98 -5.39 -25.14
C TYR A 179 8.24 -6.67 -25.54
N TYR A 180 6.92 -6.72 -25.33
CA TYR A 180 6.09 -7.86 -25.74
C TYR A 180 6.00 -7.99 -27.26
N LEU A 181 5.92 -6.88 -28.01
CA LEU A 181 5.94 -6.93 -29.48
C LEU A 181 7.28 -7.45 -30.02
N LEU A 182 8.40 -7.08 -29.41
CA LEU A 182 9.71 -7.60 -29.75
C LEU A 182 9.79 -9.12 -29.52
N TRP A 183 9.34 -9.60 -28.36
CA TRP A 183 9.29 -11.03 -28.07
C TRP A 183 8.34 -11.79 -29.00
N LEU A 184 7.19 -11.21 -29.34
CA LEU A 184 6.27 -11.79 -30.30
C LEU A 184 6.96 -11.99 -31.67
N ALA A 185 7.66 -10.98 -32.17
CA ALA A 185 8.41 -11.07 -33.43
C ALA A 185 9.50 -12.16 -33.37
N VAL A 186 10.28 -12.19 -32.29
CA VAL A 186 11.34 -13.20 -32.08
C VAL A 186 10.75 -14.62 -32.05
N LEU A 187 9.67 -14.85 -31.31
CA LEU A 187 9.06 -16.18 -31.17
C LEU A 187 8.40 -16.64 -32.47
N LEU A 188 7.73 -15.74 -33.20
CA LEU A 188 7.18 -16.04 -34.52
C LEU A 188 8.28 -16.43 -35.51
N PHE A 189 9.42 -15.73 -35.50
CA PHE A 189 10.54 -16.02 -36.38
C PHE A 189 11.23 -17.35 -36.02
N ALA A 190 11.47 -17.61 -34.73
CA ALA A 190 12.23 -18.77 -34.28
C ALA A 190 11.44 -20.08 -34.28
N GLY A 191 10.14 -20.03 -34.02
CA GLY A 191 9.32 -21.23 -33.80
C GLY A 191 7.88 -21.14 -34.30
N GLY A 192 7.52 -20.07 -35.02
CA GLY A 192 6.18 -19.88 -35.56
C GLY A 192 5.13 -19.61 -34.48
N ILE A 193 3.86 -19.85 -34.85
CA ILE A 193 2.72 -19.50 -34.00
C ILE A 193 2.67 -20.27 -32.68
N SER A 194 3.11 -21.53 -32.65
CA SER A 194 3.08 -22.37 -31.45
C SER A 194 3.93 -21.79 -30.31
N TRP A 195 5.09 -21.20 -30.63
CA TRP A 195 5.95 -20.53 -29.66
C TRP A 195 5.39 -19.16 -29.26
N ALA A 196 4.83 -18.43 -30.23
CA ALA A 196 4.18 -17.15 -29.97
C ALA A 196 2.97 -17.27 -29.01
N LEU A 197 2.20 -18.37 -29.09
CA LEU A 197 1.11 -18.64 -28.14
C LEU A 197 1.61 -18.77 -26.69
N GLY A 198 2.85 -19.22 -26.49
CA GLY A 198 3.48 -19.26 -25.16
C GLY A 198 3.58 -17.89 -24.49
N LEU A 199 3.64 -16.80 -25.26
CA LEU A 199 3.69 -15.43 -24.73
C LEU A 199 2.41 -15.05 -23.96
N LEU A 200 1.28 -15.72 -24.22
CA LEU A 200 0.03 -15.53 -23.47
C LEU A 200 0.16 -15.95 -22.00
N ALA A 201 1.11 -16.84 -21.68
CA ALA A 201 1.39 -17.23 -20.29
C ALA A 201 2.19 -16.16 -19.53
N ALA A 202 2.90 -15.26 -20.23
CA ALA A 202 3.83 -14.32 -19.61
C ALA A 202 3.19 -13.42 -18.53
N PRO A 203 2.00 -12.80 -18.74
CA PRO A 203 1.35 -12.01 -17.70
C PRO A 203 1.06 -12.81 -16.42
N PHE A 204 0.71 -14.10 -16.56
CA PHE A 204 0.43 -14.98 -15.42
C PHE A 204 1.71 -15.33 -14.65
N VAL A 205 2.82 -15.60 -15.34
CA VAL A 205 4.12 -15.85 -14.69
C VAL A 205 4.64 -14.57 -14.02
N GLY A 206 4.44 -13.40 -14.62
CA GLY A 206 4.74 -12.10 -14.01
C GLY A 206 3.93 -11.85 -12.73
N MET A 207 2.62 -12.09 -12.79
CA MET A 207 1.74 -11.99 -11.62
C MET A 207 2.11 -12.99 -10.52
N PHE A 208 2.41 -14.23 -10.89
CA PHE A 208 2.91 -15.22 -9.95
C PHE A 208 4.19 -14.74 -9.27
N ALA A 209 5.12 -14.12 -10.00
CA ALA A 209 6.34 -13.58 -9.43
C ALA A 209 6.08 -12.48 -8.38
N VAL A 210 5.07 -11.63 -8.60
CA VAL A 210 4.63 -10.63 -7.60
C VAL A 210 4.09 -11.31 -6.34
N ILE A 211 3.17 -12.28 -6.49
CA ILE A 211 2.57 -13.00 -5.36
C ILE A 211 3.63 -13.76 -4.55
N TRP A 212 4.57 -14.41 -5.24
CA TRP A 212 5.69 -15.10 -4.63
C TRP A 212 6.58 -14.14 -3.85
N TYR A 213 6.93 -12.99 -4.46
CA TYR A 213 7.79 -11.99 -3.84
C TYR A 213 7.14 -11.36 -2.59
N ASP A 214 5.84 -11.08 -2.63
CA ASP A 214 5.11 -10.59 -1.47
C ASP A 214 5.09 -11.63 -0.35
N LEU A 215 4.80 -12.90 -0.66
CA LEU A 215 4.89 -13.97 0.34
C LEU A 215 6.30 -14.08 0.94
N TRP A 216 7.34 -13.95 0.11
CA TRP A 216 8.72 -13.99 0.58
C TRP A 216 9.04 -12.86 1.56
N ARG A 217 8.55 -11.65 1.29
CA ARG A 217 8.69 -10.50 2.20
C ARG A 217 7.95 -10.73 3.52
N GLU A 218 6.71 -11.20 3.46
CA GLU A 218 5.90 -11.54 4.63
C GLU A 218 6.58 -12.64 5.48
N PHE A 219 7.02 -13.73 4.83
CA PHE A 219 7.69 -14.85 5.46
C PHE A 219 9.00 -14.41 6.13
N ARG A 220 9.83 -13.61 5.44
CA ARG A 220 11.07 -13.06 6.03
C ARG A 220 10.81 -12.14 7.21
N ALA A 221 9.79 -11.28 7.14
CA ALA A 221 9.44 -10.39 8.26
C ALA A 221 9.02 -11.18 9.50
N ALA A 222 8.16 -12.20 9.32
CA ALA A 222 7.75 -13.09 10.40
C ALA A 222 8.91 -13.95 10.92
N LEU A 223 9.79 -14.44 10.05
CA LEU A 223 10.98 -15.18 10.44
C LEU A 223 11.96 -14.32 11.24
N ALA A 224 12.17 -13.07 10.85
CA ALA A 224 13.02 -12.13 11.58
C ALA A 224 12.50 -11.91 13.01
N PHE A 225 11.18 -11.75 13.17
CA PHE A 225 10.54 -11.66 14.50
C PHE A 225 10.65 -12.97 15.29
N ASN A 226 10.35 -14.12 14.67
CA ASN A 226 10.39 -15.41 15.34
C ASN A 226 11.80 -15.82 15.80
N ARG A 227 12.85 -15.26 15.21
CA ARG A 227 14.24 -15.47 15.62
C ARG A 227 14.68 -14.63 16.82
N LEU A 228 13.88 -13.67 17.26
CA LEU A 228 14.20 -12.87 18.44
C LEU A 228 14.07 -13.70 19.73
N PRO A 229 14.81 -13.35 20.79
CA PRO A 229 14.63 -13.92 22.12
C PRO A 229 13.19 -13.72 22.63
N GLU A 230 12.67 -14.69 23.39
CA GLU A 230 11.26 -14.70 23.80
C GLU A 230 10.85 -13.45 24.58
N ASN A 231 11.69 -12.98 25.50
CA ASN A 231 11.46 -11.74 26.24
C ASN A 231 11.26 -10.53 25.31
N THR A 232 12.01 -10.46 24.21
CA THR A 232 11.92 -9.39 23.22
C THR A 232 10.64 -9.52 22.40
N ARG A 233 10.28 -10.75 21.99
CA ARG A 233 9.03 -11.00 21.27
C ARG A 233 7.81 -10.57 22.08
N VAL A 234 7.75 -11.01 23.34
CA VAL A 234 6.67 -10.66 24.27
C VAL A 234 6.62 -9.14 24.51
N ALA A 235 7.77 -8.49 24.71
CA ALA A 235 7.83 -7.03 24.89
C ALA A 235 7.27 -6.28 23.66
N LEU A 236 7.69 -6.64 22.44
CA LEU A 236 7.20 -6.02 21.21
C LEU A 236 5.71 -6.28 20.97
N GLN A 237 5.22 -7.49 21.26
CA GLN A 237 3.80 -7.82 21.17
C GLN A 237 2.96 -7.02 22.17
N ASN A 238 3.44 -6.89 23.41
CA ASN A 238 2.76 -6.11 24.44
C ASN A 238 2.72 -4.61 24.09
N ALA A 239 3.84 -4.05 23.60
CA ALA A 239 3.90 -2.67 23.14
C ALA A 239 2.91 -2.41 22.00
N ARG A 240 2.90 -3.31 21.00
CA ARG A 240 1.95 -3.27 19.88
C ARG A 240 0.50 -3.34 20.35
N GLN A 241 0.18 -4.29 21.23
CA GLN A 241 -1.18 -4.48 21.73
C GLN A 241 -1.66 -3.30 22.58
N SER A 242 -0.75 -2.68 23.36
CA SER A 242 -1.04 -1.46 24.11
C SER A 242 -1.50 -0.33 23.19
N ILE A 243 -0.79 -0.09 22.08
CA ILE A 243 -1.14 0.91 21.07
C ILE A 243 -2.50 0.59 20.44
N LEU A 244 -2.71 -0.66 20.01
CA LEU A 244 -3.97 -1.06 19.38
C LEU A 244 -5.16 -0.93 20.33
N ASN A 245 -4.98 -1.28 21.61
CA ASN A 245 -6.00 -1.12 22.64
C ASN A 245 -6.34 0.35 22.91
N ALA A 246 -5.33 1.23 22.91
CA ALA A 246 -5.54 2.67 23.05
C ALA A 246 -6.39 3.23 21.89
N CYS A 247 -6.19 2.67 20.69
CA CYS A 247 -6.95 3.05 19.50
C CYS A 247 -8.34 2.42 19.45
N SER A 248 -8.55 1.19 19.96
CA SER A 248 -9.84 0.48 19.84
C SER A 248 -10.85 0.88 20.92
N LYS A 249 -10.43 0.96 22.19
CA LYS A 249 -11.32 1.27 23.33
C LYS A 249 -12.00 2.64 23.20
N ASN A 250 -11.35 3.57 22.50
CA ASN A 250 -11.80 4.95 22.38
C ASN A 250 -12.47 5.27 21.04
N ARG A 251 -12.61 4.29 20.13
CA ARG A 251 -13.31 4.45 18.84
C ARG A 251 -14.83 4.19 18.93
N GLN A 252 -15.36 3.77 20.09
CA GLN A 252 -16.77 3.41 20.29
C GLN A 252 -17.79 4.57 20.14
N GLY A 253 -17.35 5.79 19.83
CA GLY A 253 -18.21 6.97 19.66
C GLY A 253 -18.25 7.57 18.25
N ILE A 254 -17.54 7.00 17.27
CA ILE A 254 -17.50 7.54 15.90
C ILE A 254 -18.37 6.67 15.01
N PRO A 255 -19.46 7.21 14.44
CA PRO A 255 -20.32 6.45 13.53
C PRO A 255 -19.53 6.00 12.29
N VAL A 256 -19.69 4.74 11.93
CA VAL A 256 -19.18 4.11 10.69
C VAL A 256 -20.03 4.53 9.50
#